data_AF-S4RE62-F1
#
_entry.id   AF-S4RE62-F1
#
_cell.length_a   1.000
_cell.length_b   1.000
_cell.length_c   1.000
_cell.angle_alpha   90.00
_cell.angle_beta   90.00
_cell.angle_gamma   90.00
#
_symmetry.space_group_name_H-M   'P 1'
#
loop_
_entity.id
_entity.type
_entity.pdbx_description
1 polymer ?
#
loop_
_entity_poly.entity_id
_entity_poly.type
_entity_poly.pdbx_seq_one_letter_code
_entity_poly.pdbx_strand_id
1 'polypeptide(L)'
;HSPKQMGPLLATGMGGKTFLSYRCHGFPLRSQKGSFAAMHYIANELDGIPGGKDTVVAFTLWAHFTSYPVIFYVKRIRNIRASIVRLLARSPETLVIIKTANTSYKSIIGSDWLAKQLDQVMRQMMAGLQVVIVDVWDMTAAHRFPDQIHPPALIIMNEISLVLSYLCPKKIGGTHG
;
A
#
# COMPACT_ATOMS: atom_id res chain seq x y z
N HIS A 1 0.19 -11.09 -26.67
CA HIS A 1 0.14 -10.67 -25.25
C HIS A 1 0.05 -9.15 -25.17
N SER A 2 -1.04 -8.60 -24.63
CA SER A 2 -1.14 -7.15 -24.40
C SER A 2 -0.13 -6.72 -23.31
N PRO A 3 0.60 -5.61 -23.49
CA PRO A 3 1.53 -5.14 -22.47
C PRO A 3 0.78 -4.82 -21.17
N LYS A 4 1.30 -5.31 -20.03
CA LYS A 4 0.75 -4.97 -18.70
C LYS A 4 0.93 -3.47 -18.48
N GLN A 5 -0.16 -2.71 -18.43
CA GLN A 5 -0.13 -1.29 -18.12
C GLN A 5 0.24 -1.08 -16.64
N MET A 6 1.22 -0.22 -16.37
CA MET A 6 1.63 0.17 -15.01
C MET A 6 0.64 1.11 -14.30
N GLY A 7 -0.39 1.56 -15.00
CA GLY A 7 -1.27 2.65 -14.61
C GLY A 7 -0.95 3.96 -15.34
N PRO A 8 -1.69 5.05 -15.05
CA PRO A 8 -2.88 5.05 -14.20
C PRO A 8 -4.00 4.16 -14.76
N LEU A 9 -4.68 3.40 -13.89
CA LEU A 9 -5.87 2.62 -14.22
C LEU A 9 -7.05 3.14 -13.41
N LEU A 10 -8.24 3.07 -13.99
CA LEU A 10 -9.50 3.43 -13.35
C LEU A 10 -10.52 2.31 -13.59
N ALA A 11 -11.16 1.86 -12.52
CA ALA A 11 -12.32 1.00 -12.58
C ALA A 11 -13.51 1.68 -11.89
N THR A 12 -14.70 1.46 -12.43
CA THR A 12 -15.96 1.98 -11.89
C THR A 12 -16.84 0.83 -11.40
N GLY A 13 -17.43 1.01 -10.22
CA GLY A 13 -18.41 0.07 -9.69
C GLY A 13 -19.73 0.10 -10.46
N MET A 14 -20.53 -0.96 -10.33
CA MET A 14 -21.88 -0.98 -10.90
C MET A 14 -22.71 0.17 -10.30
N GLY A 15 -23.22 1.05 -11.16
CA GLY A 15 -23.93 2.27 -10.76
C GLY A 15 -23.08 3.54 -10.68
N GLY A 16 -21.77 3.47 -10.97
CA GLY A 16 -20.92 4.65 -11.19
C GLY A 16 -20.64 5.52 -9.96
N LYS A 17 -20.90 5.01 -8.75
CA LYS A 17 -20.71 5.75 -7.47
C LYS A 17 -19.43 5.37 -6.73
N THR A 18 -18.75 4.32 -7.16
CA THR A 18 -17.50 3.84 -6.58
C THR A 18 -16.44 3.81 -7.66
N PHE A 19 -15.26 4.34 -7.34
CA PHE A 19 -14.14 4.43 -8.25
C PHE A 19 -12.92 3.81 -7.57
N LEU A 20 -12.20 2.96 -8.31
CA LEU A 20 -10.89 2.47 -7.92
C LEU A 20 -9.86 3.02 -8.88
N SER A 21 -8.98 3.87 -8.38
CA SER A 21 -7.81 4.34 -9.12
C SER A 21 -6.56 3.60 -8.67
N TYR A 22 -5.79 3.12 -9.63
CA TYR A 22 -4.49 2.50 -9.38
C TYR A 22 -3.40 3.26 -10.11
N ARG A 23 -2.29 3.51 -9.41
CA ARG A 23 -1.08 4.12 -9.96
C ARG A 23 0.16 3.38 -9.46
N CYS A 24 1.15 3.24 -10.33
CA CYS A 24 2.47 2.81 -9.91
C CYS A 24 3.19 3.95 -9.16
N HIS A 25 3.94 3.60 -8.10
CA HIS A 25 4.79 4.56 -7.43
C HIS A 25 6.00 4.94 -8.29
N GLY A 26 6.49 6.17 -8.12
CA GLY A 26 7.69 6.67 -8.80
C GLY A 26 9.00 6.04 -8.28
N PHE A 27 10.13 6.43 -8.87
CA PHE A 27 11.42 5.80 -8.60
C PHE A 27 11.82 5.74 -7.11
N PRO A 28 12.56 4.70 -6.69
CA PRO A 28 13.07 3.58 -7.49
C PRO A 28 11.97 2.59 -7.88
N LEU A 29 11.91 2.20 -9.16
CA LEU A 29 10.92 1.26 -9.69
C LEU A 29 11.65 0.23 -10.55
N ARG A 30 11.45 -1.05 -10.25
CA ARG A 30 12.08 -2.18 -10.96
C ARG A 30 11.02 -3.09 -11.57
N SER A 31 10.17 -2.53 -12.44
CA SER A 31 9.12 -3.27 -13.16
C SER A 31 9.26 -3.11 -14.68
N GLN A 32 8.36 -3.76 -15.45
CA GLN A 32 8.35 -3.68 -16.91
C GLN A 32 8.29 -2.24 -17.44
N LYS A 33 8.76 -2.03 -18.68
CA LYS A 33 8.82 -0.73 -19.36
C LYS A 33 7.49 0.01 -19.28
N GLY A 34 7.48 1.20 -18.65
CA GLY A 34 6.35 2.11 -18.62
C GLY A 34 6.81 3.54 -18.89
N SER A 35 5.87 4.40 -19.29
CA SER A 35 6.16 5.82 -19.50
C SER A 35 6.54 6.51 -18.19
N PHE A 36 7.55 7.39 -18.22
CA PHE A 36 7.87 8.28 -17.09
C PHE A 36 6.66 9.10 -16.65
N ALA A 37 5.78 9.46 -17.57
CA ALA A 37 4.54 10.20 -17.27
C ALA A 37 3.54 9.39 -16.44
N ALA A 38 3.67 8.05 -16.39
CA ALA A 38 2.82 7.17 -15.59
C ALA A 38 3.38 6.92 -14.18
N MET A 39 4.52 7.54 -13.83
CA MET A 39 5.16 7.38 -12.53
C MET A 39 4.77 8.52 -11.59
N HIS A 40 4.13 8.18 -10.48
CA HIS A 40 3.61 9.15 -9.53
C HIS A 40 4.19 8.95 -8.14
N TYR A 41 4.54 10.04 -7.47
CA TYR A 41 4.96 9.96 -6.08
C TYR A 41 3.74 9.97 -5.17
N ILE A 42 3.66 8.97 -4.28
CA ILE A 42 2.56 8.83 -3.31
C ILE A 42 2.31 10.13 -2.55
N ALA A 43 3.38 10.84 -2.14
CA ALA A 43 3.26 12.14 -1.48
C ALA A 43 2.48 13.18 -2.33
N ASN A 44 2.77 13.28 -3.62
CA ASN A 44 2.09 14.22 -4.52
C ASN A 44 0.62 13.82 -4.73
N GLU A 45 0.34 12.53 -4.88
CA GLU A 45 -1.03 12.03 -5.01
C GLU A 45 -1.83 12.31 -3.73
N LEU A 46 -1.23 12.09 -2.56
CA LEU A 46 -1.84 12.42 -1.27
C LEU A 46 -2.11 13.91 -1.12
N ASP A 47 -1.25 14.78 -1.63
CA ASP A 47 -1.48 16.23 -1.59
C ASP A 47 -2.55 16.70 -2.59
N GLY A 48 -2.76 15.96 -3.70
CA GLY A 48 -3.69 16.31 -4.76
C GLY A 48 -5.13 15.85 -4.57
N ILE A 49 -5.42 14.94 -3.63
CA ILE A 49 -6.78 14.46 -3.37
C ILE A 49 -7.51 15.32 -2.33
N PRO A 50 -8.84 15.49 -2.39
CA PRO A 50 -9.58 16.14 -1.32
C PRO A 50 -9.49 15.35 0.00
N GLY A 51 -9.76 14.04 -0.04
CA GLY A 51 -9.96 13.20 1.14
C GLY A 51 -11.43 13.13 1.56
N GLY A 52 -11.69 12.60 2.75
CA GLY A 52 -12.99 12.58 3.41
C GLY A 52 -13.50 11.17 3.73
N LYS A 53 -14.66 11.09 4.39
CA LYS A 53 -15.29 9.84 4.88
C LYS A 53 -15.48 8.74 3.83
N ASP A 54 -15.60 9.12 2.56
CA ASP A 54 -15.81 8.21 1.43
C ASP A 54 -14.51 8.00 0.61
N THR A 55 -13.37 8.44 1.12
CA THR A 55 -12.06 8.31 0.47
C THR A 55 -11.16 7.34 1.22
N VAL A 56 -10.57 6.41 0.46
CA VAL A 56 -9.63 5.41 0.96
C VAL A 56 -8.35 5.50 0.15
N VAL A 57 -7.22 5.58 0.83
CA VAL A 57 -5.90 5.48 0.20
C VAL A 57 -5.20 4.24 0.70
N ALA A 58 -4.88 3.31 -0.19
CA ALA A 58 -4.09 2.13 0.12
C ALA A 58 -2.77 2.16 -0.65
N PHE A 59 -1.64 1.97 0.03
CA PHE A 59 -0.35 1.86 -0.63
C PHE A 59 0.58 0.84 0.03
N THR A 60 1.58 0.39 -0.74
CA THR A 60 2.71 -0.40 -0.25
C THR A 60 3.98 0.15 -0.89
N LEU A 61 5.08 0.14 -0.14
CA LEU A 61 6.36 0.63 -0.62
C LEU A 61 7.50 -0.04 0.12
N TRP A 62 8.18 -0.99 -0.52
CA TRP A 62 9.32 -1.69 0.08
C TRP A 62 10.15 -2.45 -0.96
N ALA A 63 9.52 -3.22 -1.86
CA ALA A 63 10.20 -4.19 -2.72
C ALA A 63 11.34 -3.57 -3.53
N HIS A 64 11.09 -2.45 -4.20
CA HIS A 64 12.10 -1.77 -5.02
C HIS A 64 13.18 -1.04 -4.20
N PHE A 65 12.99 -0.85 -2.90
CA PHE A 65 13.97 -0.24 -2.01
C PHE A 65 14.94 -1.25 -1.40
N THR A 66 14.67 -2.56 -1.54
CA THR A 66 15.57 -3.62 -1.06
C THR A 66 16.93 -3.67 -1.80
N SER A 67 17.06 -2.93 -2.91
CA SER A 67 18.32 -2.76 -3.64
C SER A 67 18.94 -1.37 -3.49
N TYR A 68 18.49 -0.58 -2.51
CA TYR A 68 18.97 0.78 -2.26
C TYR A 68 19.39 0.96 -0.79
N PRO A 69 20.33 1.88 -0.50
CA PRO A 69 20.63 2.24 0.87
C PRO A 69 19.37 2.72 1.61
N VAL A 70 19.20 2.28 2.87
CA VAL A 70 18.01 2.55 3.70
C VAL A 70 17.66 4.04 3.79
N ILE A 71 18.64 4.93 3.66
CA ILE A 71 18.42 6.39 3.67
C ILE A 71 17.48 6.87 2.56
N PHE A 72 17.47 6.21 1.40
CA PHE A 72 16.53 6.55 0.32
C PHE A 72 15.09 6.21 0.72
N TYR A 73 14.91 5.07 1.41
CA TYR A 73 13.61 4.68 1.95
C TYR A 73 13.14 5.65 3.04
N VAL A 74 14.01 6.00 3.99
CA VAL A 74 13.71 6.97 5.05
C VAL A 74 13.28 8.31 4.48
N LYS A 75 14.01 8.85 3.49
CA LYS A 75 13.63 10.10 2.81
C LYS A 75 12.25 10.00 2.15
N ARG A 76 11.96 8.87 1.51
CA ARG A 76 10.68 8.63 0.84
C ARG A 76 9.52 8.56 1.85
N ILE A 77 9.68 7.78 2.91
CA ILE A 77 8.66 7.64 3.96
C ILE A 77 8.46 8.95 4.73
N ARG A 78 9.50 9.75 4.94
CA ARG A 78 9.39 11.08 5.56
C ARG A 78 8.45 12.00 4.78
N ASN A 79 8.62 12.05 3.46
CA ASN A 79 7.77 12.89 2.60
C ASN A 79 6.32 12.38 2.58
N ILE A 80 6.12 11.05 2.53
CA ILE A 80 4.79 10.43 2.61
C ILE A 80 4.12 10.75 3.95
N ARG A 81 4.84 10.62 5.08
CA ARG A 81 4.33 11.00 6.42
C ARG A 81 3.84 12.45 6.40
N ALA A 82 4.62 13.38 5.87
CA ALA A 82 4.25 14.79 5.83
C ALA A 82 2.97 15.03 5.00
N SER A 83 2.81 14.35 3.86
CA SER A 83 1.58 14.43 3.06
C SER A 83 0.38 13.78 3.75
N ILE A 84 0.57 12.66 4.47
CA ILE A 84 -0.49 12.04 5.29
C ILE A 84 -0.95 13.01 6.38
N VAL A 85 -0.02 13.67 7.07
CA VAL A 85 -0.36 14.70 8.09
C VAL A 85 -1.21 15.81 7.49
N ARG A 86 -0.84 16.34 6.31
CA ARG A 86 -1.63 17.37 5.62
C ARG A 86 -3.00 16.86 5.17
N LEU A 87 -3.08 15.62 4.69
CA LEU A 87 -4.34 14.98 4.31
C LEU A 87 -5.29 14.83 5.50
N LEU A 88 -4.81 14.27 6.60
CA LEU A 88 -5.64 14.06 7.78
C LEU A 88 -5.99 15.37 8.49
N ALA A 89 -5.14 16.41 8.39
CA ALA A 89 -5.46 17.74 8.89
C ALA A 89 -6.63 18.40 8.14
N ARG A 90 -6.72 18.22 6.81
CA ARG A 90 -7.83 18.77 6.02
C ARG A 90 -9.07 17.87 5.97
N SER A 91 -8.89 16.56 6.13
CA SER A 91 -9.93 15.55 5.93
C SER A 91 -9.68 14.37 6.86
N PRO A 92 -9.97 14.54 8.17
CA PRO A 92 -9.63 13.56 9.20
C PRO A 92 -10.34 12.22 9.03
N GLU A 93 -11.47 12.18 8.33
CA GLU A 93 -12.22 10.94 8.06
C GLU A 93 -11.65 10.12 6.89
N THR A 94 -10.54 10.54 6.28
CA THR A 94 -9.90 9.77 5.20
C THR A 94 -9.26 8.51 5.76
N LEU A 95 -9.61 7.34 5.23
CA LEU A 95 -8.95 6.10 5.62
C LEU A 95 -7.64 5.93 4.86
N VAL A 96 -6.52 5.85 5.59
CA VAL A 96 -5.19 5.57 5.03
C VAL A 96 -4.73 4.18 5.45
N ILE A 97 -4.47 3.31 4.48
CA ILE A 97 -4.03 1.92 4.65
C ILE A 97 -2.61 1.77 4.10
N ILE A 98 -1.74 1.17 4.90
CA ILE A 98 -0.37 0.84 4.53
C ILE A 98 -0.21 -0.66 4.61
N LYS A 99 0.05 -1.30 3.47
CA LYS A 99 0.36 -2.74 3.41
C LYS A 99 1.85 -2.97 3.64
N THR A 100 2.18 -3.89 4.57
CA THR A 100 3.56 -4.29 4.89
C THR A 100 4.20 -5.13 3.79
N ALA A 101 5.47 -5.48 3.98
CA ALA A 101 6.22 -6.28 3.04
C ALA A 101 5.74 -7.74 2.99
N ASN A 102 5.82 -8.35 1.80
CA ASN A 102 5.66 -9.80 1.65
C ASN A 102 7.01 -10.49 1.92
N THR A 103 6.97 -11.73 2.41
CA THR A 103 8.14 -12.62 2.38
C THR A 103 8.44 -13.13 0.97
N SER A 104 9.58 -13.81 0.78
CA SER A 104 10.09 -14.46 -0.45
C SER A 104 11.34 -13.82 -1.07
N TYR A 105 11.96 -12.85 -0.41
CA TYR A 105 13.24 -12.30 -0.86
C TYR A 105 14.42 -13.20 -0.47
N LYS A 106 14.76 -14.11 -1.39
CA LYS A 106 16.00 -14.88 -1.42
C LYS A 106 16.72 -14.63 -2.74
N SER A 107 17.29 -13.43 -2.92
CA SER A 107 17.96 -13.06 -4.17
C SER A 107 19.20 -12.20 -3.94
N ILE A 108 20.05 -12.05 -4.95
CA ILE A 108 21.27 -11.20 -4.86
C ILE A 108 20.95 -9.71 -4.62
N ILE A 109 19.72 -9.30 -4.93
CA ILE A 109 19.28 -7.90 -4.97
C ILE A 109 18.30 -7.53 -3.86
N GLY A 110 18.07 -8.42 -2.90
CA GLY A 110 17.23 -8.16 -1.73
C GLY A 110 17.05 -9.37 -0.83
N SER A 111 16.76 -9.11 0.45
CA SER A 111 16.56 -10.12 1.49
C SER A 111 15.31 -9.85 2.32
N ASP A 112 14.68 -10.92 2.83
CA ASP A 112 13.57 -10.81 3.78
C ASP A 112 13.99 -10.04 5.04
N TRP A 113 15.25 -10.18 5.49
CA TRP A 113 15.76 -9.40 6.62
C TRP A 113 15.73 -7.89 6.35
N LEU A 114 16.18 -7.45 5.17
CA LEU A 114 16.10 -6.04 4.80
C LEU A 114 14.65 -5.59 4.62
N ALA A 115 13.78 -6.41 4.01
CA ALA A 115 12.37 -6.11 3.90
C ALA A 115 11.71 -5.90 5.28
N LYS A 116 12.09 -6.71 6.28
CA LYS A 116 11.63 -6.55 7.67
C LYS A 116 12.16 -5.26 8.31
N GLN A 117 13.39 -4.86 8.02
CA GLN A 117 13.92 -3.56 8.48
C GLN A 117 13.16 -2.38 7.87
N LEU A 118 12.87 -2.43 6.57
CA LEU A 118 12.07 -1.39 5.92
C LEU A 118 10.67 -1.32 6.56
N ASP A 119 10.06 -2.46 6.88
CA ASP A 119 8.78 -2.51 7.62
C ASP A 119 8.89 -1.84 9.00
N GLN A 120 9.96 -2.11 9.76
CA GLN A 120 10.20 -1.48 11.06
C GLN A 120 10.35 0.05 10.95
N VAL A 121 11.13 0.51 9.96
CA VAL A 121 11.29 1.94 9.67
C VAL A 121 9.94 2.57 9.34
N MET A 122 9.14 1.95 8.47
CA MET A 122 7.82 2.42 8.11
C MET A 122 6.92 2.56 9.35
N ARG A 123 6.85 1.54 10.20
CA ARG A 123 6.04 1.56 11.43
C ARG A 123 6.46 2.68 12.38
N GLN A 124 7.76 2.80 12.65
CA GLN A 124 8.29 3.86 13.51
C GLN A 124 7.97 5.25 12.94
N MET A 125 8.14 5.42 11.63
CA MET A 125 7.86 6.69 10.96
C MET A 125 6.38 6.96 10.74
N MET A 126 5.49 6.00 10.94
CA MET A 126 4.03 6.20 10.87
C MET A 126 3.38 6.24 12.27
N ALA A 127 4.15 5.97 13.32
CA ALA A 127 3.69 6.07 14.70
C ALA A 127 3.05 7.44 14.99
N GLY A 128 1.94 7.39 15.74
CA GLY A 128 1.14 8.57 16.10
C GLY A 128 0.24 9.13 15.00
N LEU A 129 0.23 8.55 13.79
CA LEU A 129 -0.75 8.92 12.75
C LEU A 129 -1.96 7.98 12.80
N GLN A 130 -3.14 8.50 12.43
CA GLN A 130 -4.35 7.70 12.23
C GLN A 130 -4.26 6.96 10.88
N VAL A 131 -3.45 5.91 10.84
CA VAL A 131 -3.29 5.03 9.69
C VAL A 131 -3.52 3.58 10.10
N VAL A 132 -4.04 2.78 9.19
CA VAL A 132 -4.17 1.33 9.36
C VAL A 132 -2.96 0.66 8.72
N ILE A 133 -2.25 -0.18 9.48
CA ILE A 133 -1.19 -1.03 8.95
C ILE A 133 -1.78 -2.42 8.74
N VAL A 134 -1.92 -2.81 7.47
CA VAL A 134 -2.31 -4.16 7.09
C VAL A 134 -1.05 -5.02 7.06
N ASP A 135 -0.84 -5.78 8.15
CA ASP A 135 0.31 -6.65 8.30
C ASP A 135 0.10 -7.99 7.60
N VAL A 136 0.80 -8.19 6.50
CA VAL A 136 0.73 -9.40 5.68
C VAL A 136 1.94 -10.32 5.86
N TRP A 137 2.85 -9.98 6.79
CA TRP A 137 4.11 -10.70 6.93
C TRP A 137 3.87 -12.17 7.23
N ASP A 138 3.07 -12.47 8.27
CA ASP A 138 2.78 -13.85 8.65
C ASP A 138 1.90 -14.57 7.63
N MET A 139 1.02 -13.84 6.93
CA MET A 139 0.20 -14.38 5.84
C MET A 139 1.05 -14.93 4.68
N THR A 140 2.16 -14.24 4.39
CA THR A 140 3.10 -14.64 3.32
C THR A 140 4.17 -15.61 3.82
N ALA A 141 4.52 -15.58 5.11
CA ALA A 141 5.52 -16.47 5.71
C ALA A 141 4.99 -17.89 6.02
N ALA A 142 3.72 -18.01 6.44
CA ALA A 142 3.18 -19.25 6.99
C ALA A 142 2.29 -20.04 6.01
N HIS A 143 2.27 -19.67 4.73
CA HIS A 143 1.43 -20.36 3.75
C HIS A 143 2.12 -21.58 3.12
N ARG A 144 1.32 -22.54 2.65
CA ARG A 144 1.82 -23.78 2.00
C ARG A 144 2.38 -23.61 0.58
N PHE A 145 2.17 -22.45 -0.06
CA PHE A 145 2.69 -22.21 -1.40
C PHE A 145 4.20 -21.96 -1.38
N PRO A 146 4.91 -22.16 -2.50
CA PRO A 146 6.30 -21.75 -2.63
C PRO A 146 6.48 -20.27 -2.30
N ASP A 147 7.66 -19.92 -1.76
CA ASP A 147 8.06 -18.54 -1.54
C ASP A 147 7.89 -17.75 -2.86
N GLN A 148 7.00 -16.76 -2.87
CA GLN A 148 6.81 -15.88 -4.01
C GLN A 148 6.51 -14.43 -3.60
N ILE A 149 7.38 -13.49 -4.02
CA ILE A 149 7.22 -12.05 -3.75
C ILE A 149 5.88 -11.51 -4.28
N HIS A 150 5.41 -12.08 -5.39
CA HIS A 150 4.09 -11.88 -5.95
C HIS A 150 3.19 -13.01 -5.42
N PRO A 151 2.48 -12.81 -4.30
CA PRO A 151 1.75 -13.89 -3.65
C PRO A 151 0.69 -14.48 -4.59
N PRO A 152 0.32 -15.77 -4.41
CA PRO A 152 -0.71 -16.40 -5.21
C PRO A 152 -2.09 -15.77 -4.93
N ALA A 153 -3.04 -15.98 -5.85
CA ALA A 153 -4.37 -15.37 -5.78
C ALA A 153 -5.09 -15.60 -4.44
N LEU A 154 -4.91 -16.76 -3.80
CA LEU A 154 -5.51 -17.05 -2.50
C LEU A 154 -5.04 -16.07 -1.40
N ILE A 155 -3.75 -15.75 -1.38
CA ILE A 155 -3.19 -14.82 -0.41
C ILE A 155 -3.65 -13.39 -0.74
N ILE A 156 -3.68 -13.01 -2.02
CA ILE A 156 -4.23 -11.73 -2.47
C ILE A 156 -5.70 -11.57 -2.02
N MET A 157 -6.52 -12.62 -2.14
CA MET A 157 -7.90 -12.59 -1.66
C MET A 157 -7.98 -12.36 -0.15
N ASN A 158 -7.13 -13.00 0.64
CA ASN A 158 -7.08 -12.77 2.08
C ASN A 158 -6.66 -11.34 2.41
N GLU A 159 -5.68 -10.77 1.70
CA GLU A 159 -5.27 -9.37 1.86
C GLU A 159 -6.43 -8.41 1.55
N ILE A 160 -7.18 -8.67 0.47
CA ILE A 160 -8.36 -7.88 0.10
C ILE A 160 -9.44 -8.01 1.17
N SER A 161 -9.73 -9.21 1.67
CA SER A 161 -10.71 -9.43 2.75
C SER A 161 -10.34 -8.65 4.02
N LEU A 162 -9.05 -8.60 4.37
CA LEU A 162 -8.56 -7.83 5.51
C LEU A 162 -8.74 -6.32 5.28
N VAL A 163 -8.39 -5.80 4.10
CA VAL A 163 -8.66 -4.40 3.73
C VAL A 163 -10.15 -4.06 3.82
N LEU A 164 -11.02 -4.92 3.27
CA LEU A 164 -12.47 -4.71 3.29
C LEU A 164 -13.06 -4.71 4.70
N SER A 165 -12.43 -5.40 5.66
CA SER A 165 -12.87 -5.42 7.06
C SER A 165 -12.76 -4.05 7.74
N TYR A 166 -11.82 -3.21 7.30
CA TYR A 166 -11.68 -1.82 7.77
C TYR A 166 -12.67 -0.88 7.08
N LEU A 167 -13.08 -1.20 5.84
CA LEU A 167 -14.01 -0.39 5.06
C LEU A 167 -15.47 -0.61 5.46
N CYS A 168 -15.81 -1.87 5.73
CA CYS A 168 -17.15 -2.30 6.05
C CYS A 168 -17.13 -3.08 7.37
N PRO A 169 -16.86 -2.42 8.51
CA PRO A 169 -16.89 -3.11 9.80
C PRO A 169 -18.28 -3.71 10.00
N LYS A 170 -18.34 -5.01 10.30
CA LYS A 170 -19.61 -5.63 10.69
C LYS A 170 -20.13 -4.85 11.89
N LYS A 171 -21.36 -4.32 11.80
CA LYS A 171 -22.04 -3.81 12.99
C LYS A 171 -22.20 -4.96 13.96
N ILE A 172 -21.40 -4.99 15.03
CA ILE A 172 -21.65 -5.88 16.16
C ILE A 172 -22.99 -5.40 16.75
N GLY A 173 -23.96 -6.31 16.84
CA GLY A 173 -25.38 -6.02 16.95
C GLY A 173 -25.74 -4.90 17.91
N GLY A 174 -26.37 -3.85 17.39
CA GLY A 174 -27.23 -3.01 18.18
C GLY A 174 -28.48 -3.81 18.54
N THR A 175 -28.55 -4.28 19.78
CA THR A 175 -29.82 -4.61 20.41
C THR A 175 -30.59 -3.31 20.56
N HIS A 176 -31.50 -3.04 19.64
CA HIS A 176 -32.57 -2.08 19.87
C HIS A 176 -33.55 -2.71 20.87
N GLY A 177 -33.48 -2.25 22.11
CA GLY A 177 -34.61 -2.17 23.04
C GLY A 177 -35.00 -0.70 23.19
#